data_AF-A0A0F5VME2-F1
#
_entry.id   AF-A0A0F5VME2-F1
#
_cell.length_a   1.000
_cell.length_b   1.000
_cell.length_c   1.000
_cell.angle_alpha   90.00
_cell.angle_beta   90.00
_cell.angle_gamma   90.00
#
_symmetry.space_group_name_H-M   'P 1'
#
loop_
_entity.id
_entity.type
_entity.pdbx_description
1 polymer ?
#
loop_
_entity_poly.entity_id
_entity_poly.type
_entity_poly.pdbx_seq_one_letter_code
_entity_poly.pdbx_strand_id
1 'polypeptide(L)'
;MSSVEKCEAPLHVDRITEALKKTPDPTAAQVAETLHDLGYIAERVDMPRRAADHVEFTLDLRVMDGQLCLSGSTTGTRTTIEAYGGSPEVECQDVRRTS
;
A
#
# COMPACT_ATOMS: atom_id res chain seq x y z
N MET A 1 -7.49 2.33 14.17
CA MET A 1 -8.41 2.13 13.04
C MET A 1 -9.81 1.90 13.56
N SER A 2 -10.78 2.62 13.01
CA SER A 2 -12.21 2.44 13.24
C SER A 2 -12.72 1.11 12.69
N SER A 3 -13.96 0.73 13.03
CA SER A 3 -14.60 -0.46 12.47
C SER A 3 -14.82 -0.37 10.95
N VAL A 4 -15.09 0.84 10.43
CA VAL A 4 -15.27 1.08 9.00
C VAL A 4 -13.96 0.85 8.25
N GLU A 5 -12.86 1.40 8.75
CA GLU A 5 -11.53 1.22 8.13
C GLU A 5 -11.10 -0.25 8.11
N LYS A 6 -11.43 -1.00 9.17
CA LYS A 6 -11.18 -2.46 9.21
C LYS A 6 -12.00 -3.22 8.16
N CYS A 7 -13.20 -2.74 7.81
CA CYS A 7 -14.04 -3.32 6.77
C CYS A 7 -13.59 -2.92 5.36
N GLU A 8 -13.07 -1.70 5.17
CA GLU A 8 -12.62 -1.20 3.87
C GLU A 8 -11.22 -1.69 3.49
N ALA A 9 -10.35 -1.92 4.47
CA ALA A 9 -8.97 -2.34 4.22
C ALA A 9 -8.85 -3.58 3.31
N PRO A 10 -9.60 -4.68 3.53
CA PRO A 10 -9.58 -5.83 2.63
C PRO A 10 -9.96 -5.51 1.18
N LEU A 11 -10.89 -4.57 0.96
CA LEU A 11 -11.31 -4.17 -0.39
C LEU A 11 -10.16 -3.49 -1.15
N HIS A 12 -9.40 -2.63 -0.47
CA HIS A 12 -8.21 -2.01 -1.04
C HIS A 12 -7.12 -3.06 -1.33
N VAL A 13 -6.89 -3.98 -0.39
CA VAL A 13 -5.92 -5.07 -0.53
C VAL A 13 -6.22 -5.92 -1.76
N ASP A 14 -7.47 -6.35 -1.93
CA ASP A 14 -7.90 -7.18 -3.06
C ASP A 14 -7.73 -6.43 -4.38
N ARG A 15 -8.16 -5.16 -4.44
CA ARG A 15 -8.04 -4.33 -5.64
C ARG A 15 -6.59 -4.16 -6.09
N ILE A 16 -5.68 -3.87 -5.15
CA ILE A 16 -4.25 -3.69 -5.43
C ILE A 16 -3.62 -5.02 -5.85
N THR A 17 -3.95 -6.10 -5.15
CA THR A 17 -3.44 -7.44 -5.42
C THR A 17 -3.78 -7.89 -6.85
N GLU A 18 -5.03 -7.70 -7.28
CA GLU A 18 -5.47 -8.08 -8.62
C GLU A 18 -4.85 -7.21 -9.74
N ALA A 19 -4.57 -5.94 -9.46
CA ALA A 19 -3.89 -5.08 -10.42
C ALA A 19 -2.41 -5.47 -10.59
N LEU A 20 -1.69 -5.70 -9.49
CA LEU A 20 -0.26 -6.01 -9.51
C LEU A 20 0.06 -7.42 -10.04
N LYS A 21 -0.88 -8.37 -9.93
CA LYS A 21 -0.75 -9.72 -10.51
C LYS A 21 -0.49 -9.75 -12.03
N LYS A 22 -0.78 -8.66 -12.72
CA LYS A 22 -0.65 -8.56 -14.19
C LYS A 22 0.75 -8.14 -14.64
N THR A 23 1.65 -7.82 -13.71
CA THR A 23 2.98 -7.27 -14.01
C THR A 23 4.06 -8.09 -13.32
N PRO A 24 4.52 -9.22 -13.89
CA PRO A 24 5.58 -10.04 -13.32
C PRO A 24 6.91 -9.27 -13.22
N ASP A 25 7.65 -9.46 -12.12
CA ASP A 25 8.90 -8.74 -11.80
C ASP A 25 8.80 -7.22 -12.04
N PRO A 26 7.86 -6.54 -11.36
CA PRO A 26 7.60 -5.15 -11.63
C PRO A 26 8.76 -4.27 -11.16
N THR A 27 9.01 -3.19 -11.90
CA THR A 27 9.84 -2.09 -11.42
C THR A 27 9.05 -1.22 -10.44
N ALA A 28 9.76 -0.46 -9.60
CA ALA A 28 9.15 0.52 -8.71
C ALA A 28 8.23 1.51 -9.45
N ALA A 29 8.64 1.95 -10.64
CA ALA A 29 7.85 2.86 -11.48
C ALA A 29 6.53 2.20 -11.96
N GLN A 30 6.58 0.93 -12.38
CA GLN A 30 5.37 0.20 -12.79
C GLN A 30 4.40 -0.03 -11.63
N VAL A 31 4.91 -0.27 -10.42
CA VAL A 31 4.06 -0.34 -9.22
C VAL A 31 3.41 1.02 -8.94
N ALA A 32 4.17 2.11 -9.00
CA ALA A 32 3.64 3.46 -8.79
C ALA A 32 2.55 3.81 -9.83
N GLU A 33 2.80 3.50 -11.11
CA GLU A 33 1.84 3.70 -12.20
C GLU A 33 0.57 2.87 -12.00
N THR A 34 0.71 1.58 -11.62
CA THR A 34 -0.45 0.71 -11.34
C THR A 34 -1.29 1.26 -10.19
N LEU A 35 -0.65 1.77 -9.13
CA LEU A 35 -1.36 2.38 -8.00
C LEU A 35 -2.05 3.69 -8.41
N HIS A 36 -1.39 4.51 -9.23
CA HIS A 36 -1.97 5.71 -9.79
C HIS A 36 -3.21 5.42 -10.66
N ASP A 37 -3.15 4.41 -11.51
CA ASP A 37 -4.27 3.98 -12.37
C ASP A 37 -5.48 3.46 -11.58
N LEU A 38 -5.24 2.93 -10.37
CA LEU A 38 -6.30 2.60 -9.42
C LEU A 38 -6.90 3.83 -8.72
N GLY A 39 -6.33 5.01 -8.91
CA GLY A 39 -6.76 6.28 -8.33
C GLY A 39 -6.07 6.63 -7.00
N TYR A 40 -4.96 5.97 -6.65
CA TYR A 40 -4.12 6.40 -5.53
C TYR A 40 -3.16 7.49 -6.02
N ILE A 41 -3.37 8.73 -5.59
CA ILE A 41 -2.53 9.87 -5.98
C ILE A 41 -1.11 9.73 -5.42
N ALA A 42 -0.12 10.31 -6.11
CA ALA A 42 1.29 10.15 -5.79
C ALA A 42 1.65 10.60 -4.36
N GLU A 43 0.97 11.62 -3.83
CA GLU A 43 1.17 12.13 -2.47
C GLU A 43 0.77 11.12 -1.39
N ARG A 44 -0.05 10.13 -1.74
CA ARG A 44 -0.49 9.05 -0.84
C ARG A 44 0.28 7.76 -1.04
N VAL A 45 1.17 7.72 -2.04
CA VAL A 45 2.00 6.57 -2.34
C VAL A 45 3.43 6.95 -1.94
N ASP A 46 3.89 6.45 -0.79
CA ASP A 46 5.30 6.56 -0.46
C ASP A 46 6.09 5.79 -1.52
N MET A 47 6.99 6.51 -2.21
CA MET A 47 7.66 6.04 -3.43
C MET A 47 8.02 4.55 -3.35
N PRO A 48 7.44 3.70 -4.21
CA PRO A 48 7.76 2.29 -4.22
C PRO A 48 9.27 2.09 -4.41
N ARG A 49 9.84 1.15 -3.66
CA ARG A 49 11.28 0.86 -3.70
C ARG A 49 11.49 -0.57 -4.15
N ARG A 50 12.39 -0.76 -5.10
CA ARG A 50 12.80 -2.10 -5.51
C ARG A 50 13.78 -2.64 -4.48
N ALA A 51 13.36 -3.68 -3.78
CA ALA A 51 14.23 -4.60 -3.06
C ALA A 51 14.78 -5.65 -4.04
N ALA A 52 15.61 -6.59 -3.55
CA ALA A 52 16.34 -7.54 -4.39
C ALA A 52 15.46 -8.21 -5.48
N ASP A 53 14.32 -8.79 -5.09
CA ASP A 53 13.43 -9.57 -5.95
C ASP A 53 11.96 -9.13 -5.91
N HIS A 54 11.66 -8.01 -5.23
CA HIS A 54 10.31 -7.51 -5.05
C HIS A 54 10.29 -5.98 -4.94
N VAL A 55 9.11 -5.39 -5.04
CA VAL A 55 8.87 -3.97 -4.83
C VAL A 55 8.06 -3.79 -3.56
N GLU A 56 8.58 -2.95 -2.66
CA GLU A 56 7.89 -2.51 -1.47
C GLU A 56 7.20 -1.17 -1.73
N PHE A 57 6.04 -0.96 -1.14
CA PHE A 57 5.30 0.30 -1.20
C PHE A 57 4.50 0.52 0.09
N THR A 58 4.24 1.78 0.39
CA THR A 58 3.34 2.17 1.49
C THR A 58 2.27 3.10 0.93
N LEU A 59 1.02 2.88 1.35
CA LEU A 59 -0.11 3.73 1.01
C LEU A 59 -0.65 4.41 2.26
N ASP A 60 -0.80 5.72 2.15
CA ASP A 60 -1.55 6.52 3.09
C ASP A 60 -3.00 6.65 2.61
N LEU A 61 -3.92 5.93 3.27
CA LEU A 61 -5.35 5.99 3.00
C LEU A 61 -6.10 6.80 4.07
N ARG A 62 -5.39 7.58 4.88
CA ARG A 62 -6.01 8.44 5.89
C ARG A 62 -6.87 9.49 5.18
N VAL A 63 -8.13 9.57 5.60
CA VAL A 63 -9.06 10.61 5.17
C VAL A 63 -9.60 11.28 6.43
N MET A 64 -9.42 12.60 6.54
CA MET A 64 -9.73 13.36 7.75
C MET A 64 -9.04 12.73 8.98
N ASP A 65 -9.78 12.33 10.00
CA ASP A 65 -9.27 11.66 11.21
C ASP A 65 -9.03 10.15 11.04
N GLY A 66 -8.97 9.68 9.79
CA GLY A 66 -8.61 8.31 9.44
C GLY A 66 -7.20 7.94 9.88
N GLN A 67 -7.00 6.66 10.10
CA GLN A 67 -5.75 6.04 10.54
C GLN A 67 -5.28 4.95 9.59
N LEU A 68 -6.04 4.63 8.53
CA LEU A 68 -5.71 3.53 7.65
C LEU A 68 -4.45 3.79 6.81
N CYS A 69 -3.41 3.00 7.06
CA CYS A 69 -2.25 2.87 6.20
C CYS A 69 -2.17 1.42 5.68
N LEU A 70 -1.62 1.23 4.48
CA LEU A 70 -1.28 -0.09 3.95
C LEU A 70 0.21 -0.19 3.67
N SER A 71 0.79 -1.35 3.93
CA SER A 71 2.16 -1.67 3.55
C SER A 71 2.13 -2.89 2.66
N GLY A 72 2.69 -2.77 1.46
CA GLY A 72 2.69 -3.82 0.48
C GLY A 72 4.08 -4.23 0.04
N SER A 73 4.20 -5.49 -0.34
CA SER A 73 5.34 -6.05 -1.05
C SER A 73 4.82 -6.91 -2.21
N THR A 74 5.40 -6.76 -3.40
CA THR A 74 4.98 -7.52 -4.58
C THR A 74 6.16 -8.00 -5.42
N THR A 75 6.08 -9.23 -5.90
CA THR A 75 6.93 -9.78 -6.97
C THR A 75 6.23 -9.72 -8.33
N GLY A 76 5.02 -9.13 -8.40
CA GLY A 76 4.13 -9.20 -9.56
C GLY A 76 3.37 -10.51 -9.69
N THR A 77 3.87 -11.61 -9.13
CA THR A 77 3.17 -12.90 -9.09
C THR A 77 2.56 -13.19 -7.72
N ARG A 78 3.15 -12.61 -6.68
CA ARG A 78 2.66 -12.64 -5.31
C ARG A 78 2.68 -11.23 -4.75
N THR A 79 1.59 -10.85 -4.10
CA THR A 79 1.46 -9.57 -3.41
C THR A 79 1.01 -9.85 -1.98
N THR A 80 1.70 -9.28 -1.01
CA THR A 80 1.35 -9.30 0.41
C THR A 80 1.11 -7.87 0.84
N ILE A 81 -0.04 -7.59 1.46
CA ILE A 81 -0.39 -6.25 1.95
C ILE A 81 -0.93 -6.37 3.37
N GLU A 82 -0.42 -5.55 4.25
CA GLU A 82 -0.86 -5.44 5.64
C GLU A 82 -1.50 -4.08 5.88
N ALA A 83 -2.67 -4.08 6.50
CA ALA A 83 -3.36 -2.87 6.95
C ALA A 83 -3.03 -2.58 8.41
N TYR A 84 -2.75 -1.32 8.72
CA TYR A 84 -2.41 -0.90 10.08
C TYR A 84 -2.86 0.53 10.35
N GLY A 85 -2.94 0.87 11.64
CA GLY A 85 -3.26 2.21 12.10
C GLY A 85 -2.00 3.08 12.19
N GLY A 86 -1.97 4.21 11.49
CA GLY A 86 -1.00 5.29 11.69
C GLY A 86 -1.57 6.43 12.52
N SER A 87 -0.75 7.02 13.39
CA SER A 87 -1.05 8.35 13.97
C SER A 87 -0.96 9.41 12.88
N PRO A 88 -1.77 10.48 12.88
CA PRO A 88 -1.61 11.58 11.93
C PRO A 88 -0.26 12.30 12.05
N GLU A 89 0.44 12.17 13.18
CA GLU A 89 1.73 12.79 13.44
C GLU A 89 2.93 12.00 12.90
N VAL A 90 2.70 10.77 12.40
CA VAL A 90 3.75 9.86 11.93
C VAL A 90 3.43 9.45 10.50
N GLU A 91 4.43 9.53 9.62
CA GLU A 91 4.29 9.04 8.25
C GLU A 91 4.02 7.53 8.26
N CYS A 92 3.17 7.06 7.35
CA CYS A 92 2.78 5.65 7.31
C CYS A 92 4.02 4.74 7.24
N GLN A 93 5.05 5.08 6.46
CA GLN A 93 6.31 4.32 6.37
C GLN A 93 7.13 4.26 7.67
N ASP A 94 6.98 5.23 8.58
CA ASP A 94 7.78 5.36 9.80
C ASP A 94 7.10 4.75 11.04
N VAL A 95 5.86 4.27 10.89
CA VAL A 95 5.14 3.57 11.96
C VAL A 95 5.88 2.27 12.29
N ARG A 96 6.47 2.19 13.49
CA ARG A 96 7.05 0.96 14.02
C ARG A 96 5.95 -0.07 14.29
N ARG A 97 5.94 -1.14 13.50
CA ARG A 97 5.01 -2.25 13.68
C ARG A 97 5.71 -3.33 14.50
N THR A 98 5.19 -3.64 15.69
CA THR A 98 5.59 -4.84 16.43
C THR A 98 4.90 -6.04 15.80
N SER A 99 5.69 -6.88 15.14
CA SER A 99 5.31 -8.22 14.65
C SER A 99 4.85 -9.13 15.78
#